data_AF-M6JPA5-F1
#
_entry.id   AF-M6JPA5-F1
#
_cell.length_a   1.000
_cell.length_b   1.000
_cell.length_c   1.000
_cell.angle_alpha   90.00
_cell.angle_beta   90.00
_cell.angle_gamma   90.00
#
_symmetry.space_group_name_H-M   'P 1'
#
loop_
_entity.id
_entity.type
_entity.pdbx_description
1 polymer ?
#
loop_
_entity_poly.entity_id
_entity_poly.type
_entity_poly.pdbx_seq_one_letter_code
_entity_poly.pdbx_strand_id
1 'polypeptide(L)'
;MNFKRIKTGIVSVLLLLSCGVKPEMTYESVKQGNDLERIPTVSLKEFFQAWRRNRRHPKMVGINFQKLFEDEKFRYFGRHGEFGLLNSTFLFFKIEKEILKNEFPGYEDVFRADLEGYF
;
A
#
# COMPACT_ATOMS: atom_id res chain seq x y z
N MET A 1 58.47 -34.67 -24.63
CA MET A 1 57.25 -33.88 -24.92
C MET A 1 56.05 -34.59 -24.33
N ASN A 2 55.33 -33.95 -23.42
CA ASN A 2 54.01 -34.39 -22.95
C ASN A 2 53.24 -33.15 -22.51
N PHE A 3 52.21 -32.81 -23.29
CA PHE A 3 51.31 -31.69 -23.03
C PHE A 3 50.41 -32.02 -21.84
N LYS A 4 50.47 -31.22 -20.76
CA LYS A 4 49.44 -31.23 -19.70
C LYS A 4 48.65 -29.93 -19.70
N ARG A 5 47.50 -30.03 -20.39
CA ARG A 5 46.14 -29.55 -20.06
C ARG A 5 46.02 -28.26 -19.23
N ILE A 6 45.54 -27.24 -19.93
CA ILE A 6 44.91 -25.99 -19.47
C ILE A 6 43.84 -26.27 -18.42
N LYS A 7 43.79 -25.50 -17.34
CA LYS A 7 42.54 -25.16 -16.63
C LYS A 7 42.54 -23.68 -16.28
N THR A 8 41.83 -22.96 -17.13
CA THR A 8 41.43 -21.55 -17.07
C THR A 8 40.98 -21.18 -15.66
N GLY A 9 41.75 -20.34 -14.98
CA GLY A 9 41.32 -19.67 -13.77
C GLY A 9 40.32 -18.58 -14.14
N ILE A 10 39.03 -18.93 -14.09
CA ILE A 10 37.94 -17.96 -14.00
C ILE A 10 37.13 -18.38 -12.78
N VAL A 11 37.67 -18.12 -11.60
CA VAL A 11 36.94 -18.15 -10.33
C VAL A 11 36.85 -16.72 -9.86
N SER A 12 36.01 -15.93 -10.50
CA SER A 12 35.46 -14.71 -9.92
C SER A 12 34.52 -14.05 -10.91
N VAL A 13 33.50 -13.41 -10.37
CA VAL A 13 32.45 -12.65 -11.05
C VAL A 13 31.27 -13.49 -11.55
N LEU A 14 30.76 -14.37 -10.68
CA LEU A 14 29.31 -14.49 -10.50
C LEU A 14 28.94 -13.79 -9.20
N LEU A 15 29.23 -12.47 -9.14
CA LEU A 15 28.49 -11.59 -8.25
C LEU A 15 27.07 -11.57 -8.81
N LEU A 16 26.24 -12.47 -8.29
CA LEU A 16 24.82 -12.51 -8.53
C LEU A 16 24.25 -11.16 -8.11
N LEU A 17 24.10 -10.27 -9.10
CA LEU A 17 23.18 -9.15 -9.05
C LEU A 17 21.77 -9.74 -8.91
N SER A 18 21.44 -10.21 -7.72
CA SER A 18 20.06 -10.30 -7.27
C SER A 18 19.58 -8.87 -7.02
N CYS A 19 19.48 -8.09 -8.09
CA CYS A 19 18.49 -7.03 -8.15
C CYS A 19 17.13 -7.74 -8.11
N GLY A 20 16.74 -8.16 -6.92
CA GLY A 20 15.45 -8.79 -6.66
C GLY A 20 14.40 -7.74 -6.96
N VAL A 21 13.68 -7.94 -8.05
CA VAL A 21 12.43 -7.23 -8.31
C VAL A 21 11.54 -7.54 -7.11
N LYS A 22 11.39 -6.56 -6.20
CA LYS A 22 10.46 -6.72 -5.07
C LYS A 22 9.08 -6.96 -5.67
N PRO A 23 8.35 -8.01 -5.26
CA PRO A 23 7.03 -8.28 -5.79
C PRO A 23 6.15 -7.04 -5.64
N GLU A 24 5.25 -6.86 -6.61
CA GLU A 24 4.25 -5.80 -6.57
C GLU A 24 3.42 -5.94 -5.30
N MET A 25 3.22 -4.84 -4.58
CA MET A 25 2.38 -4.83 -3.39
C MET A 25 0.92 -4.98 -3.83
N THR A 26 0.21 -5.94 -3.24
CA THR A 26 -1.18 -6.25 -3.63
C THR A 26 -2.13 -6.01 -2.46
N TYR A 27 -3.41 -5.85 -2.78
CA TYR A 27 -4.45 -5.69 -1.76
C TYR A 27 -4.50 -6.86 -0.78
N GLU A 28 -4.41 -8.09 -1.30
CA GLU A 28 -4.42 -9.30 -0.48
C GLU A 28 -3.11 -9.46 0.32
N SER A 29 -1.95 -9.09 -0.23
CA SER A 29 -0.69 -9.15 0.53
C SER A 29 -0.72 -8.22 1.75
N VAL A 30 -1.25 -7.01 1.60
CA VAL A 30 -1.40 -6.06 2.71
C VAL A 30 -2.39 -6.56 3.75
N LYS A 31 -3.53 -7.16 3.34
CA LYS A 31 -4.49 -7.77 4.28
C LYS A 31 -3.89 -8.91 5.11
N GLN A 32 -2.86 -9.58 4.58
CA GLN A 32 -2.11 -10.61 5.29
C GLN A 32 -0.98 -10.06 6.17
N GLY A 33 -0.82 -8.73 6.27
CA GLY A 33 0.23 -8.09 7.05
C GLY A 33 1.58 -8.02 6.35
N ASN A 34 1.64 -8.24 5.04
CA ASN A 34 2.86 -8.10 4.24
C ASN A 34 3.03 -6.67 3.71
N ASP A 35 4.25 -6.32 3.29
CA ASP A 35 4.59 -5.05 2.62
C ASP A 35 4.34 -3.76 3.44
N LEU A 36 4.00 -3.86 4.73
CA LEU A 36 3.58 -2.74 5.59
C LEU A 36 4.59 -1.59 5.68
N GLU A 37 5.88 -1.92 5.66
CA GLU A 37 6.96 -0.93 5.71
C GLU A 37 7.02 -0.06 4.45
N ARG A 38 6.59 -0.60 3.31
CA ARG A 38 6.59 0.08 2.00
C ARG A 38 5.39 1.02 1.83
N ILE A 39 4.36 0.89 2.67
CA ILE A 39 3.14 1.70 2.60
C ILE A 39 3.43 3.10 3.16
N PRO A 40 3.14 4.19 2.40
CA PRO A 40 3.41 5.54 2.85
C PRO A 40 2.53 5.92 4.04
N THR A 41 3.15 6.54 5.04
CA THR A 41 2.43 7.18 6.15
C THR A 41 1.85 8.51 5.66
N VAL A 42 0.59 8.75 5.95
CA VAL A 42 -0.11 10.01 5.61
C VAL A 42 -0.52 10.77 6.87
N SER A 43 -0.61 12.08 6.73
CA SER A 43 -1.19 12.98 7.74
C SER A 43 -2.71 12.81 7.84
N LEU A 44 -3.31 13.33 8.92
CA LEU A 44 -4.78 13.35 9.07
C LEU A 44 -5.48 14.08 7.92
N LYS A 45 -4.88 15.18 7.42
CA LYS A 45 -5.43 15.95 6.30
C LYS A 45 -5.49 15.11 5.03
N GLU A 46 -4.42 14.41 4.71
CA GLU A 46 -4.35 13.52 3.55
C GLU A 46 -5.30 12.33 3.71
N PHE A 47 -5.39 11.77 4.92
CA PHE A 47 -6.38 10.75 5.27
C PHE A 47 -7.79 11.25 4.97
N PHE A 48 -8.19 12.42 5.49
CA PHE A 48 -9.51 12.98 5.29
C PHE A 48 -9.80 13.23 3.80
N GLN A 49 -8.83 13.76 3.05
CA GLN A 49 -8.97 13.98 1.61
C GLN A 49 -9.19 12.69 0.81
N ALA A 50 -8.58 11.58 1.24
CA ALA A 50 -8.83 10.26 0.68
C ALA A 50 -10.18 9.71 1.13
N TRP A 51 -10.46 9.75 2.44
CA TRP A 51 -11.63 9.15 3.07
C TRP A 51 -12.95 9.77 2.61
N ARG A 52 -13.00 11.09 2.45
CA ARG A 52 -14.21 11.81 1.97
C ARG A 52 -14.68 11.40 0.58
N ARG A 53 -13.91 10.58 -0.14
CA ARG A 53 -14.30 10.01 -1.44
C ARG A 53 -15.16 8.75 -1.29
N ASN A 54 -15.18 8.13 -0.10
CA ASN A 54 -15.97 6.94 0.17
C ASN A 54 -17.46 7.23 0.05
N ARG A 55 -18.19 6.34 -0.62
CA ARG A 55 -19.64 6.45 -0.83
C ARG A 55 -20.35 5.40 0.01
N ARG A 56 -21.47 5.75 0.64
CA ARG A 56 -22.30 4.81 1.41
C ARG A 56 -22.84 3.67 0.53
N HIS A 57 -23.26 4.03 -0.68
CA HIS A 57 -23.72 3.09 -1.71
C HIS A 57 -22.84 3.22 -2.96
N PRO A 58 -21.66 2.59 -2.99
CA PRO A 58 -20.77 2.66 -4.15
C PRO A 58 -21.41 1.93 -5.33
N LYS A 59 -21.38 2.56 -6.52
CA LYS A 59 -21.94 1.98 -7.76
C LYS A 59 -21.10 0.85 -8.34
N MET A 60 -19.84 0.72 -7.90
CA MET A 60 -18.88 -0.29 -8.34
C MET A 60 -18.03 -0.73 -7.15
N VAL A 61 -17.60 -1.99 -7.17
CA VAL A 61 -16.66 -2.54 -6.18
C VAL A 61 -15.31 -1.82 -6.28
N GLY A 62 -14.59 -1.70 -5.16
CA GLY A 62 -13.23 -1.14 -5.16
C GLY A 62 -13.13 0.39 -5.22
N ILE A 63 -14.25 1.13 -5.27
CA ILE A 63 -14.21 2.60 -5.25
C ILE A 63 -13.78 3.16 -3.89
N ASN A 64 -14.28 2.56 -2.80
CA ASN A 64 -14.01 3.02 -1.45
C ASN A 64 -12.67 2.50 -0.92
N PHE A 65 -11.99 3.33 -0.14
CA PHE A 65 -10.94 2.88 0.75
C PHE A 65 -11.52 2.04 1.88
N GLN A 66 -10.82 0.94 2.19
CA GLN A 66 -11.16 -0.01 3.25
C GLN A 66 -9.95 -0.16 4.17
N LYS A 67 -10.21 -0.47 5.44
CA LYS A 67 -9.18 -0.93 6.36
C LYS A 67 -8.72 -2.32 5.91
N LEU A 68 -7.42 -2.50 5.71
CA LEU A 68 -6.83 -3.76 5.26
C LEU A 68 -6.15 -4.51 6.39
N PHE A 69 -5.42 -3.78 7.23
CA PHE A 69 -4.62 -4.33 8.30
C PHE A 69 -4.50 -3.31 9.42
N GLU A 70 -4.11 -3.76 10.61
CA GLU A 70 -3.84 -2.92 11.76
C GLU A 70 -2.75 -3.59 12.59
N ASP A 71 -1.70 -2.83 12.91
CA ASP A 71 -0.65 -3.27 13.84
C ASP A 71 -0.73 -2.43 15.13
N GLU A 72 0.32 -2.49 15.97
CA GLU A 72 0.37 -1.76 17.24
C GLU A 72 0.34 -0.23 17.08
N LYS A 73 0.85 0.33 15.99
CA LYS A 73 1.01 1.77 15.79
C LYS A 73 0.12 2.34 14.68
N PHE A 74 -0.07 1.59 13.59
CA PHE A 74 -0.69 2.06 12.37
C PHE A 74 -1.95 1.28 12.01
N ARG A 75 -2.85 1.99 11.34
CA ARG A 75 -3.95 1.40 10.57
C ARG A 75 -3.66 1.57 9.09
N TYR A 76 -3.83 0.47 8.35
CA TYR A 76 -3.48 0.38 6.93
C TYR A 76 -4.75 0.35 6.10
N PHE A 77 -4.76 1.12 5.02
CA PHE A 77 -5.90 1.28 4.15
C PHE A 77 -5.51 1.05 2.71
N GLY A 78 -6.49 0.64 1.92
CA GLY A 78 -6.38 0.61 0.48
C GLY A 78 -7.71 0.34 -0.20
N ARG A 79 -7.67 0.27 -1.52
CA ARG A 79 -8.85 -0.01 -2.35
C ARG A 79 -8.49 -0.95 -3.49
N HIS A 80 -9.43 -1.77 -3.93
CA HIS A 80 -9.21 -2.65 -5.09
C HIS A 80 -9.00 -1.80 -6.35
N GLY A 81 -7.81 -1.92 -6.95
CA GLY A 81 -7.40 -1.17 -8.13
C GLY A 81 -7.95 -1.71 -9.46
N GLU A 82 -9.24 -2.06 -9.53
CA GLU A 82 -9.83 -2.63 -10.77
C GLU A 82 -10.04 -1.60 -11.90
N PHE A 83 -9.64 -0.33 -11.72
CA PHE A 83 -9.72 0.68 -12.77
C PHE A 83 -8.34 0.98 -13.36
N GLY A 84 -8.03 0.30 -14.47
CA GLY A 84 -6.79 0.43 -15.24
C GLY A 84 -6.51 1.78 -15.92
N LEU A 85 -7.01 2.91 -15.40
CA LEU A 85 -6.81 4.24 -16.03
C LEU A 85 -6.71 5.44 -15.08
N LEU A 86 -6.51 5.28 -13.76
CA LEU A 86 -6.41 6.44 -12.85
C LEU A 86 -5.14 6.40 -12.00
N ASN A 87 -4.26 7.38 -12.24
CA ASN A 87 -3.06 7.79 -11.51
C ASN A 87 -2.76 7.01 -10.23
N SER A 88 -1.64 6.28 -10.28
CA SER A 88 -1.10 5.32 -9.30
C SER A 88 -0.78 5.86 -7.90
N THR A 89 -1.07 7.12 -7.61
CA THR A 89 -0.74 7.68 -6.30
C THR A 89 -1.90 7.43 -5.32
N PHE A 90 -1.64 6.41 -4.49
CA PHE A 90 -2.38 5.93 -3.31
C PHE A 90 -3.47 4.88 -3.56
N LEU A 91 -3.05 3.68 -3.97
CA LEU A 91 -3.82 2.45 -3.70
C LEU A 91 -3.75 2.03 -2.24
N PHE A 92 -2.67 2.43 -1.54
CA PHE A 92 -2.41 2.10 -0.15
C PHE A 92 -1.87 3.31 0.61
N PHE A 93 -2.26 3.44 1.87
CA PHE A 93 -1.66 4.38 2.82
C PHE A 93 -1.83 3.86 4.25
N LYS A 94 -1.03 4.39 5.17
CA LYS A 94 -1.17 4.11 6.60
C LYS A 94 -1.22 5.41 7.40
N ILE A 95 -1.89 5.38 8.54
CA ILE A 95 -1.97 6.51 9.47
C ILE A 95 -1.88 5.99 10.89
N GLU A 96 -1.28 6.77 11.79
CA GLU A 96 -1.14 6.41 13.19
C GLU A 96 -2.52 6.31 13.85
N LYS A 97 -2.74 5.23 14.61
CA LYS A 97 -4.04 4.94 15.23
C LYS A 97 -4.45 6.02 16.22
N GLU A 98 -3.49 6.56 16.96
CA GLU A 98 -3.74 7.59 17.96
C GLU A 98 -4.30 8.88 17.33
N ILE A 99 -3.80 9.27 16.16
CA ILE A 99 -4.31 10.43 15.43
C ILE A 99 -5.78 10.22 15.07
N LEU A 100 -6.13 9.07 14.49
CA LEU A 100 -7.53 8.77 14.15
C LEU A 100 -8.42 8.73 15.39
N LYS A 101 -7.96 8.09 16.47
CA LYS A 101 -8.74 7.96 17.70
C LYS A 101 -9.03 9.31 18.36
N ASN A 102 -8.06 10.22 18.33
CA ASN A 102 -8.16 11.49 19.05
C ASN A 102 -8.81 12.59 18.21
N GLU A 103 -8.50 12.66 16.91
CA GLU A 103 -8.86 13.81 16.06
C GLU A 103 -10.00 13.50 15.09
N PHE A 104 -10.21 12.24 14.72
CA PHE A 104 -11.29 11.85 13.81
C PHE A 104 -11.92 10.50 14.19
N PRO A 105 -12.48 10.38 15.41
CA PRO A 105 -13.14 9.17 15.86
C PRO A 105 -14.42 8.91 15.05
N GLY A 106 -14.77 7.63 14.84
CA GLY A 106 -15.97 7.23 14.11
C GLY A 106 -15.94 7.54 12.61
N TYR A 107 -14.75 7.79 12.05
CA TYR A 107 -14.59 8.06 10.63
C TYR A 107 -15.17 6.95 9.74
N GLU A 108 -15.27 5.71 10.25
CA GLU A 108 -15.84 4.57 9.56
C GLU A 108 -17.31 4.80 9.13
N ASP A 109 -18.04 5.65 9.85
CA ASP A 109 -19.44 5.98 9.57
C ASP A 109 -19.61 7.24 8.71
N VAL A 110 -18.50 7.93 8.40
CA VAL A 110 -18.51 9.17 7.61
C VAL A 110 -18.33 8.84 6.13
N PHE A 111 -19.34 9.19 5.33
CA PHE A 111 -19.30 9.06 3.88
C PHE A 111 -19.35 10.44 3.21
N ARG A 112 -18.99 10.48 1.93
CA ARG A 112 -19.05 11.69 1.10
C ARG A 112 -20.37 12.45 1.26
N ALA A 113 -21.50 11.73 1.22
CA ALA A 113 -22.83 12.33 1.31
C ALA A 113 -23.07 13.07 2.63
N ASP A 114 -22.43 12.64 3.72
CA ASP A 114 -22.53 13.28 5.04
C ASP A 114 -21.73 14.60 5.10
N LEU A 115 -20.80 14.80 4.14
CA LEU A 115 -19.91 15.95 4.05
C LEU A 115 -20.37 16.99 3.01
N GLU A 116 -21.34 16.67 2.15
CA GLU A 116 -21.80 17.51 1.02
C GLU A 116 -22.50 18.82 1.45
N GLY A 117 -22.76 19.01 2.75
CA GLY A 117 -23.29 20.27 3.32
C GLY A 117 -22.29 21.10 4.12
N TYR A 118 -21.05 20.62 4.29
CA TYR A 118 -20.02 21.29 5.12
C TYR A 118 -18.94 21.98 4.30
N PHE A 119 -18.94 21.84 2.97
CA PHE A 119 -17.93 22.36 2.04
C PHE A 119 -18.55 22.90 0.75
#